data_AF-A0A949YD52-F1
#
_entry.id   AF-A0A949YD52-F1
#
_cell.length_a   1.000
_cell.length_b   1.000
_cell.length_c   1.000
_cell.angle_alpha   90.00
_cell.angle_beta   90.00
_cell.angle_gamma   90.00
#
_symmetry.space_group_name_H-M   'P 1'
#
loop_
_entity.id
_entity.type
_entity.pdbx_description
1 polymer ?
#
loop_
_entity_poly.entity_id
_entity_poly.type
_entity_poly.pdbx_seq_one_letter_code
_entity_poly.pdbx_strand_id
1 'polypeptide(L)'
;MRKHLSLSRLAYGGLLALVAVFTLSTADAQDSGSPLKLASYIQSSTVSPFSYEFSTDGAYIGSGSISRGLRSIGDYSEISNSINFVVSDQIKDSLILRMGLEWSRYAFDSQNPFAPIPDVINALDLQLGADVQLSSALLMRMEIHPGFYGTFDDIAFRDINIPFVAGLSYFVSADFIVTLGVSVDLNSQIPVIPAVGVHWKLSDRWTIDGVAPRPQLQYLLTDKVTLFAGADVRETTFRMNDDFGTSHNTPALNRAILDYWEIRAGGGLTWSVYKSLKLDLEAGFVPYRRFDYFRADVKAVSSDWFPYLRVGLSAKF
;
A
#
# COMPACT_ATOMS: atom_id res chain seq x y z
N MET A 1 1.89 16.68 33.49
CA MET A 1 3.33 16.61 33.15
C MET A 1 3.49 15.79 31.88
N ARG A 2 3.52 16.45 30.71
CA ARG A 2 3.71 15.80 29.40
C ARG A 2 5.20 15.49 29.23
N LYS A 3 5.56 14.22 29.07
CA LYS A 3 6.90 13.83 28.61
C LYS A 3 7.01 14.18 27.13
N HIS A 4 7.90 15.09 26.78
CA HIS A 4 8.40 15.26 25.42
C HIS A 4 9.01 13.93 24.98
N LEU A 5 8.30 13.17 24.13
CA LEU A 5 8.93 12.11 23.35
C LEU A 5 9.67 12.77 22.19
N SER A 6 10.99 12.79 22.29
CA SER A 6 11.87 13.34 21.25
C SER A 6 11.80 12.48 19.98
N LEU A 7 11.78 13.14 18.81
CA LEU A 7 11.84 12.56 17.46
C LEU A 7 12.92 11.48 17.27
N SER A 8 13.95 11.44 18.12
CA SER A 8 15.06 10.48 18.05
C SER A 8 14.68 9.01 18.30
N ARG A 9 13.50 8.71 18.87
CA ARG A 9 13.06 7.32 19.11
C ARG A 9 12.17 6.74 18.00
N LEU A 10 11.69 7.55 17.06
CA LEU A 10 10.88 7.09 15.91
C LEU A 10 11.74 6.59 14.74
N ALA A 11 13.01 7.01 14.66
CA ALA A 11 13.96 6.57 13.64
C ALA A 11 14.48 5.12 13.83
N TYR A 12 14.25 4.50 14.99
CA TYR A 12 14.77 3.16 15.30
C TYR A 12 13.92 2.02 14.73
N GLY A 13 12.67 2.27 14.33
CA GLY A 13 11.80 1.26 13.72
C GLY A 13 12.29 0.81 12.34
N GLY A 14 12.77 1.76 11.52
CA GLY A 14 13.28 1.48 10.18
C GLY A 14 14.64 0.75 10.15
N LEU A 15 15.46 0.89 11.20
CA LEU A 15 16.80 0.29 11.23
C LEU A 15 16.79 -1.20 11.63
N LEU A 16 15.75 -1.67 12.34
CA LEU A 16 15.64 -3.06 12.78
C LEU A 16 15.21 -4.02 11.66
N ALA A 17 14.47 -3.54 10.65
CA ALA A 17 14.14 -4.33 9.46
C ALA A 17 15.39 -4.69 8.62
N LEU A 18 16.46 -3.90 8.74
CA LEU A 18 17.72 -4.09 8.01
C LEU A 18 18.54 -5.28 8.53
N VAL A 19 18.35 -5.72 9.78
CA VAL A 19 19.15 -6.79 10.40
C VAL A 19 18.54 -8.18 10.18
N ALA A 20 17.22 -8.29 10.03
CA ALA A 20 16.54 -9.58 9.84
C ALA A 20 16.77 -10.18 8.42
N VAL A 21 17.06 -9.35 7.42
CA VAL A 21 17.30 -9.81 6.03
C VAL A 21 18.70 -10.43 5.85
N PHE A 22 19.65 -10.16 6.73
CA PHE A 22 21.05 -10.61 6.56
C PHE A 22 21.31 -12.08 6.98
N THR A 23 20.38 -12.77 7.64
CA THR A 23 20.63 -14.14 8.15
C THR A 23 20.12 -15.26 7.25
N LEU A 24 19.47 -14.96 6.12
CA LEU A 24 18.81 -15.96 5.27
C LEU A 24 19.20 -15.87 3.78
N SER A 25 20.47 -15.61 3.46
CA SER A 25 20.93 -15.55 2.06
C SER A 25 21.91 -16.66 1.70
N THR A 26 21.39 -17.85 1.38
CA THR A 26 22.03 -18.79 0.45
C THR A 26 20.97 -19.47 -0.41
N ALA A 27 20.43 -18.76 -1.41
CA ALA A 27 19.75 -19.39 -2.54
C ALA A 27 19.76 -18.42 -3.73
N ASP A 28 20.19 -18.91 -4.89
CA ASP A 28 20.31 -18.17 -6.14
C ASP A 28 18.96 -17.64 -6.63
N ALA A 29 18.86 -16.31 -6.80
CA ALA A 29 17.64 -15.63 -7.25
C ALA A 29 17.71 -15.24 -8.73
N GLN A 30 16.76 -15.77 -9.51
CA GLN A 30 16.53 -15.48 -10.93
C GLN A 30 15.38 -14.47 -11.11
N ASP A 31 15.77 -13.30 -11.61
CA ASP A 31 15.05 -12.23 -12.35
C ASP A 31 13.51 -11.98 -12.27
N SER A 32 13.22 -10.70 -11.99
CA SER A 32 12.08 -9.83 -12.35
C SER A 32 10.69 -10.04 -11.75
N GLY A 33 10.32 -9.14 -10.82
CA GLY A 33 9.39 -8.02 -11.02
C GLY A 33 7.93 -8.33 -11.39
N SER A 34 7.01 -7.89 -10.52
CA SER A 34 5.54 -7.95 -10.61
C SER A 34 4.96 -9.36 -10.51
N PRO A 35 4.05 -9.64 -9.56
CA PRO A 35 3.45 -10.96 -9.45
C PRO A 35 2.38 -11.04 -10.54
N LEU A 36 2.77 -11.32 -11.78
CA LEU A 36 2.02 -11.93 -12.88
C LEU A 36 2.99 -12.22 -14.05
N LYS A 37 3.82 -13.27 -13.91
CA LYS A 37 4.49 -13.91 -15.04
C LYS A 37 3.78 -15.24 -15.33
N LEU A 38 2.77 -15.21 -16.19
CA LEU A 38 2.34 -16.42 -16.90
C LEU A 38 2.99 -16.37 -18.28
N ALA A 39 3.82 -17.36 -18.57
CA ALA A 39 4.31 -17.64 -19.92
C ALA A 39 5.28 -16.62 -20.54
N SER A 40 6.38 -16.33 -19.85
CA SER A 40 7.65 -16.49 -20.56
C SER A 40 8.01 -17.97 -20.57
N TYR A 41 7.63 -18.62 -21.67
CA TYR A 41 8.41 -19.66 -22.33
C TYR A 41 8.29 -21.11 -21.81
N ILE A 42 7.73 -21.98 -22.66
CA ILE A 42 8.11 -23.40 -22.69
C ILE A 42 9.61 -23.45 -23.01
N GLN A 43 10.47 -23.36 -22.00
CA GLN A 43 11.77 -24.03 -21.94
C GLN A 43 12.41 -23.83 -20.55
N SER A 44 12.46 -24.94 -19.82
CA SER A 44 13.46 -25.34 -18.83
C SER A 44 14.23 -24.20 -18.14
N SER A 45 13.71 -23.77 -16.99
CA SER A 45 14.55 -23.55 -15.80
C SER A 45 13.65 -23.75 -14.59
N THR A 46 14.12 -24.56 -13.66
CA THR A 46 13.43 -24.96 -12.44
C THR A 46 13.12 -23.72 -11.60
N VAL A 47 11.93 -23.14 -11.77
CA VAL A 47 11.39 -22.17 -10.82
C VAL A 47 11.11 -22.96 -9.55
N SER A 48 11.76 -22.59 -8.45
CA SER A 48 11.41 -23.15 -7.14
C SER A 48 9.89 -22.96 -6.95
N PRO A 49 9.13 -24.02 -6.64
CA PRO A 49 7.68 -23.89 -6.43
C PRO A 49 7.35 -22.93 -5.29
N PHE A 50 8.32 -22.67 -4.41
CA PHE A 50 8.22 -21.80 -3.26
C PHE A 50 9.02 -20.50 -3.47
N SER A 51 8.41 -19.36 -3.19
CA SER A 51 9.04 -18.03 -3.19
C SER A 51 8.60 -17.19 -1.99
N TYR A 52 9.44 -16.25 -1.59
CA TYR A 52 9.09 -15.28 -0.55
C TYR A 52 9.49 -13.86 -0.93
N GLU A 53 8.62 -12.93 -0.59
CA GLU A 53 8.72 -11.51 -0.88
C GLU A 53 8.63 -10.73 0.42
N PHE A 54 9.52 -9.76 0.58
CA PHE A 54 9.52 -8.82 1.68
C PHE A 54 9.51 -7.41 1.10
N SER A 55 8.66 -6.54 1.61
CA SER A 55 8.68 -5.13 1.26
C SER A 55 8.41 -4.27 2.48
N THR A 56 9.02 -3.10 2.50
CA THR A 56 8.78 -2.08 3.53
C THR A 56 8.94 -0.72 2.91
N ASP A 57 8.07 0.23 3.25
CA ASP A 57 8.24 1.63 2.91
C ASP A 57 7.97 2.56 4.08
N GLY A 58 8.67 3.70 4.06
CA GLY A 58 8.43 4.82 4.94
C GLY A 58 8.19 6.07 4.10
N ALA A 59 7.16 6.83 4.45
CA ALA A 59 6.88 8.11 3.81
C ALA A 59 6.72 9.23 4.84
N TYR A 60 7.17 10.42 4.46
CA TYR A 60 6.91 11.66 5.16
C TYR A 60 6.12 12.60 4.25
N ILE A 61 5.01 13.11 4.77
CA ILE A 61 4.18 14.14 4.14
C ILE A 61 4.33 15.40 4.99
N GLY A 62 4.86 16.46 4.38
CA GLY A 62 5.08 17.75 5.03
C GLY A 62 3.79 18.43 5.46
N SER A 63 3.89 19.55 6.17
CA SER A 63 2.73 20.26 6.69
C SER A 63 1.87 20.90 5.59
N GLY A 64 0.56 20.84 5.76
CA GLY A 64 -0.41 21.59 4.96
C GLY A 64 -1.79 21.64 5.61
N SER A 65 -2.68 22.49 5.09
CA SER A 65 -3.97 22.72 5.73
C SER A 65 -5.04 21.71 5.32
N ILE A 66 -5.90 21.35 6.28
CA ILE A 66 -7.11 20.56 6.06
C ILE A 66 -8.31 21.39 6.49
N SER A 67 -9.38 21.30 5.71
CA SER A 67 -10.62 22.05 5.92
C SER A 67 -11.81 21.14 6.21
N ARG A 68 -12.76 21.64 7.01
CA ARG A 68 -14.09 21.07 7.19
C ARG A 68 -15.11 22.11 6.75
N GLY A 69 -15.70 21.90 5.57
CA GLY A 69 -16.53 22.90 4.91
C GLY A 69 -15.71 24.17 4.61
N LEU A 70 -16.17 25.32 5.09
CA LEU A 70 -15.49 26.61 4.88
C LEU A 70 -14.43 26.96 5.94
N ARG A 71 -14.23 26.10 6.95
CA ARG A 71 -13.30 26.37 8.06
C ARG A 71 -12.04 25.52 7.94
N SER A 72 -10.87 26.15 7.94
CA SER A 72 -9.59 25.46 8.14
C SER A 72 -9.50 24.93 9.57
N ILE A 73 -9.06 23.68 9.72
CA ILE A 73 -8.94 22.97 10.99
C ILE A 73 -7.50 23.06 11.53
N GLY A 74 -6.55 23.49 10.70
CA GLY A 74 -5.14 23.66 11.05
C GLY A 74 -4.21 22.96 10.06
N ASP A 75 -2.92 23.00 10.38
CA ASP A 75 -1.89 22.31 9.61
C ASP A 75 -1.64 20.90 10.16
N TYR A 76 -1.40 19.96 9.25
CA TYR A 76 -1.16 18.56 9.55
C TYR A 76 0.04 18.03 8.79
N SER A 77 0.80 17.15 9.42
CA SER A 77 1.83 16.33 8.76
C SER A 77 1.58 14.85 9.03
N GLU A 78 2.15 13.98 8.19
CA GLU A 78 2.02 12.53 8.34
C GLU A 78 3.37 11.84 8.20
N ILE A 79 3.56 10.80 9.01
CA ILE A 79 4.54 9.75 8.79
C ILE A 79 3.80 8.43 8.61
N SER A 80 4.00 7.77 7.47
CA SER A 80 3.46 6.43 7.20
C SER A 80 4.57 5.40 7.12
N ASN A 81 4.33 4.20 7.63
CA ASN A 81 5.21 3.05 7.47
C ASN A 81 4.40 1.83 7.07
N SER A 82 4.96 0.99 6.21
CA SER A 82 4.39 -0.30 5.83
C SER A 82 5.46 -1.39 5.93
N ILE A 83 5.02 -2.59 6.25
CA ILE A 83 5.80 -3.82 6.17
C ILE A 83 4.86 -4.88 5.58
N ASN A 84 5.29 -5.56 4.53
CA ASN A 84 4.58 -6.69 3.97
C ASN A 84 5.54 -7.85 3.75
N PHE A 85 5.14 -9.04 4.17
CA PHE A 85 5.84 -10.29 3.94
C PHE A 85 4.89 -11.30 3.32
N VAL A 86 5.22 -11.83 2.14
CA VAL A 86 4.38 -12.76 1.38
C VAL A 86 5.17 -14.01 1.02
N VAL A 87 4.57 -15.16 1.25
CA VAL A 87 5.03 -16.46 0.78
C VAL A 87 4.09 -16.92 -0.32
N SER A 88 4.64 -17.43 -1.41
CA SER A 88 3.86 -18.00 -2.51
C SER A 88 4.33 -19.41 -2.82
N ASP A 89 3.37 -20.33 -3.00
CA ASP A 89 3.62 -21.73 -3.32
C ASP A 89 2.80 -22.17 -4.54
N GLN A 90 3.49 -22.74 -5.54
CA GLN A 90 2.88 -23.28 -6.75
C GLN A 90 2.42 -24.71 -6.51
N ILE A 91 1.15 -24.86 -6.15
CA ILE A 91 0.54 -26.16 -5.85
C ILE A 91 0.30 -26.97 -7.13
N LYS A 92 -0.05 -26.29 -8.22
CA LYS A 92 -0.25 -26.86 -9.56
C LYS A 92 0.26 -25.88 -10.60
N ASP A 93 0.52 -26.36 -11.82
CA ASP A 93 0.94 -25.51 -12.94
C ASP A 93 0.02 -24.31 -13.15
N SER A 94 -1.27 -24.46 -12.88
CA SER A 94 -2.30 -23.42 -13.05
C SER A 94 -2.73 -22.72 -11.75
N LEU A 95 -2.11 -23.01 -10.60
CA LEU A 95 -2.55 -22.49 -9.29
C LEU A 95 -1.35 -22.14 -8.40
N ILE A 96 -1.27 -20.86 -8.01
CA ILE A 96 -0.34 -20.36 -7.00
C ILE A 96 -1.15 -19.88 -5.80
N LEU A 97 -0.81 -20.36 -4.61
CA LEU A 97 -1.36 -19.85 -3.36
C LEU A 97 -0.40 -18.80 -2.78
N ARG A 98 -0.96 -17.74 -2.19
CA ARG A 98 -0.23 -16.63 -1.59
C ARG A 98 -0.70 -16.45 -0.16
N MET A 99 0.23 -16.35 0.78
CA MET A 99 -0.06 -16.09 2.18
C MET A 99 0.94 -15.05 2.69
N GLY A 100 0.46 -14.00 3.33
CA GLY A 100 1.31 -12.93 3.81
C GLY A 100 0.76 -12.23 5.04
N LEU A 101 1.60 -11.37 5.61
CA LEU A 101 1.26 -10.52 6.74
C LEU A 101 1.62 -9.09 6.35
N GLU A 102 0.65 -8.19 6.45
CA GLU A 102 0.83 -6.76 6.24
C GLU A 102 0.62 -5.99 7.55
N TRP A 103 1.53 -5.06 7.83
CA TRP A 103 1.38 -4.07 8.87
C TRP A 103 1.60 -2.68 8.28
N SER A 104 0.62 -1.81 8.45
CA SER A 104 0.68 -0.41 8.04
C SER A 104 0.38 0.49 9.22
N ARG A 105 1.13 1.59 9.37
CA ARG A 105 0.96 2.58 10.43
C ARG A 105 1.01 3.97 9.85
N TYR A 106 0.03 4.79 10.21
CA TYR A 106 -0.05 6.21 9.88
C TYR A 106 -0.06 7.01 11.17
N ALA A 107 0.89 7.91 11.33
CA ALA A 107 0.98 8.83 12.45
C ALA A 107 0.77 10.25 11.93
N PHE A 108 -0.22 10.95 12.47
CA PHE A 108 -0.57 12.30 12.10
C PHE A 108 -0.19 13.25 13.22
N ASP A 109 0.44 14.36 12.88
CA ASP A 109 0.74 15.44 13.82
C ASP A 109 -0.13 16.64 13.48
N SER A 110 -0.91 17.11 14.46
CA SER A 110 -1.88 18.18 14.35
C SER A 110 -1.55 19.31 15.30
N GLN A 111 -1.52 20.55 14.79
CA GLN A 111 -1.43 21.72 15.66
C GLN A 111 -2.73 21.99 16.44
N ASN A 112 -3.86 21.43 15.99
CA ASN A 112 -5.16 21.57 16.62
C ASN A 112 -5.58 20.27 17.33
N PRO A 113 -5.61 20.24 18.68
CA PRO A 113 -5.95 19.04 19.43
C PRO A 113 -7.44 18.65 19.35
N PHE A 114 -8.30 19.50 18.78
CA PHE A 114 -9.73 19.22 18.60
C PHE A 114 -10.08 18.83 17.15
N ALA A 115 -9.06 18.61 16.33
CA ALA A 115 -9.23 18.11 14.98
C ALA A 115 -9.85 16.71 15.00
N PRO A 116 -10.82 16.39 14.13
CA PRO A 116 -11.33 15.03 13.99
C PRO A 116 -10.34 14.20 13.16
N ILE A 117 -9.07 14.15 13.55
CA ILE A 117 -8.01 13.37 12.88
C ILE A 117 -7.30 12.60 14.00
N PRO A 118 -7.18 11.26 13.89
CA PRO A 118 -6.50 10.46 14.90
C PRO A 118 -5.00 10.74 14.91
N ASP A 119 -4.37 10.64 16.08
CA ASP A 119 -2.91 10.79 16.20
C ASP A 119 -2.17 9.62 15.53
N VAL A 120 -2.69 8.40 15.67
CA VAL A 120 -2.10 7.18 15.10
C VAL A 120 -3.21 6.21 14.71
N ILE A 121 -3.11 5.63 13.51
CA ILE A 121 -3.91 4.48 13.09
C ILE A 121 -2.99 3.40 12.53
N ASN A 122 -3.41 2.16 12.69
CA ASN A 122 -2.68 0.98 12.28
C ASN A 122 -3.61 0.02 11.53
N ALA A 123 -3.06 -0.70 10.57
CA ALA A 123 -3.63 -1.88 9.95
C ALA A 123 -2.70 -3.06 10.19
N LEU A 124 -3.24 -4.19 10.62
CA LEU A 124 -2.53 -5.47 10.67
C LEU A 124 -3.46 -6.53 10.11
N ASP A 125 -3.10 -7.09 8.96
CA ASP A 125 -3.92 -8.06 8.26
C ASP A 125 -3.12 -9.23 7.71
N LEU A 126 -3.83 -10.33 7.54
CA LEU A 126 -3.35 -11.53 6.90
C LEU A 126 -3.75 -11.46 5.42
N GLN A 127 -2.77 -11.45 4.52
CA GLN A 127 -2.98 -11.50 3.08
C GLN A 127 -3.16 -12.96 2.66
N LEU A 128 -4.35 -13.35 2.21
CA LEU A 128 -4.61 -14.70 1.69
C LEU A 128 -5.08 -14.60 0.25
N GLY A 129 -4.29 -15.12 -0.68
CA GLY A 129 -4.57 -14.99 -2.10
C GLY A 129 -4.38 -16.29 -2.88
N ALA A 130 -4.97 -16.31 -4.07
CA ALA A 130 -4.80 -17.35 -5.06
C ALA A 130 -4.75 -16.76 -6.47
N ASP A 131 -3.77 -17.19 -7.24
CA ASP A 131 -3.65 -16.90 -8.66
C ASP A 131 -3.98 -18.16 -9.45
N VAL A 132 -4.99 -18.08 -10.31
CA VAL A 132 -5.49 -19.18 -11.13
C VAL A 132 -5.31 -18.86 -12.60
N GLN A 133 -4.55 -19.69 -13.30
CA GLN A 133 -4.46 -19.66 -14.75
C GLN A 133 -5.70 -20.33 -15.35
N LEU A 134 -6.60 -19.53 -15.93
CA LEU A 134 -7.81 -20.04 -16.58
C LEU A 134 -7.54 -20.49 -18.03
N SER A 135 -6.59 -19.85 -18.70
CA SER A 135 -6.12 -20.21 -20.04
C SER A 135 -4.68 -19.74 -20.27
N SER A 136 -4.12 -19.97 -21.46
CA SER A 136 -2.81 -19.42 -21.84
C SER A 136 -2.76 -17.89 -21.83
N ALA A 137 -3.89 -17.19 -21.94
CA ALA A 137 -3.98 -15.74 -22.04
C ALA A 137 -4.82 -15.09 -20.93
N LEU A 138 -5.30 -15.85 -19.94
CA LEU A 138 -6.18 -15.34 -18.89
C LEU A 138 -5.77 -15.85 -17.51
N LEU A 139 -5.54 -14.90 -16.61
CA LEU A 139 -5.27 -15.16 -15.20
C LEU A 139 -6.30 -14.47 -14.32
N MET A 140 -6.72 -15.17 -13.27
CA MET A 140 -7.55 -14.63 -12.21
C MET A 140 -6.74 -14.56 -10.91
N ARG A 141 -6.80 -13.43 -10.22
CA ARG A 141 -6.31 -13.24 -8.85
C ARG A 141 -7.48 -13.00 -7.93
N MET A 142 -7.45 -13.61 -6.76
CA MET A 142 -8.37 -13.33 -5.66
C MET A 142 -7.55 -13.20 -4.38
N GLU A 143 -7.89 -12.23 -3.54
CA GLU A 143 -7.17 -11.94 -2.31
C GLU A 143 -8.15 -11.45 -1.23
N ILE A 144 -7.99 -11.91 0.00
CA ILE A 144 -8.69 -11.38 1.18
C ILE A 144 -7.66 -10.89 2.20
N HIS A 145 -8.06 -9.87 2.96
CA HIS A 145 -7.22 -9.21 3.96
C HIS A 145 -7.90 -9.19 5.35
N PRO A 146 -8.25 -10.34 5.95
CA PRO A 146 -8.78 -10.34 7.32
C PRO A 146 -7.78 -9.73 8.30
N GLY A 147 -8.21 -8.68 9.00
CA GLY A 147 -7.31 -7.95 9.88
C GLY A 147 -7.97 -6.91 10.77
N PHE A 148 -7.14 -6.24 11.55
CA PHE A 148 -7.52 -5.14 12.44
C PHE A 148 -7.09 -3.82 11.83
N TYR A 149 -8.04 -2.90 11.71
CA TYR A 149 -7.84 -1.57 11.12
C TYR A 149 -8.34 -0.51 12.10
N GLY A 150 -7.45 0.17 12.82
CA GLY A 150 -7.83 1.15 13.84
C GLY A 150 -6.68 1.62 14.74
N THR A 151 -7.03 2.11 15.93
CA THR A 151 -6.12 2.78 16.89
C THR A 151 -5.40 1.84 17.88
N PHE A 152 -5.69 0.52 17.86
CA PHE A 152 -5.05 -0.56 18.66
C PHE A 152 -5.15 -0.47 20.20
N ASP A 153 -5.82 0.54 20.77
CA ASP A 153 -5.88 0.67 22.23
C ASP A 153 -6.92 -0.24 22.91
N ASP A 154 -7.89 -0.80 22.17
CA ASP A 154 -8.88 -1.78 22.64
C ASP A 154 -9.32 -2.72 21.50
N ILE A 155 -8.59 -3.82 21.31
CA ILE A 155 -8.83 -4.75 20.19
C ILE A 155 -9.93 -5.76 20.58
N ALA A 156 -11.10 -5.70 19.95
CA ALA A 156 -12.13 -6.74 20.04
C ALA A 156 -12.31 -7.49 18.73
N PHE A 157 -12.75 -8.75 18.78
CA PHE A 157 -13.04 -9.57 17.59
C PHE A 157 -14.09 -8.95 16.65
N ARG A 158 -14.97 -8.08 17.16
CA ARG A 158 -15.94 -7.36 16.32
C ARG A 158 -15.28 -6.32 15.42
N ASP A 159 -14.06 -5.91 15.75
CA ASP A 159 -13.36 -4.83 15.05
C ASP A 159 -12.59 -5.30 13.82
N ILE A 160 -12.61 -6.62 13.56
CA ILE A 160 -12.04 -7.23 12.36
C ILE A 160 -12.79 -6.73 11.13
N ASN A 161 -12.03 -6.30 10.13
CA ASN A 161 -12.51 -6.07 8.77
C ASN A 161 -11.96 -7.16 7.85
N ILE A 162 -12.67 -7.45 6.76
CA ILE A 162 -12.24 -8.44 5.76
C ILE A 162 -12.43 -7.84 4.35
N PRO A 163 -11.55 -6.92 3.92
CA PRO A 163 -11.52 -6.49 2.53
C PRO A 163 -11.22 -7.66 1.59
N PHE A 164 -11.78 -7.59 0.39
CA PHE A 164 -11.61 -8.57 -0.67
C PHE A 164 -11.25 -7.88 -1.98
N VAL A 165 -10.26 -8.43 -2.69
CA VAL A 165 -9.86 -7.96 -4.01
C VAL A 165 -9.92 -9.12 -4.99
N ALA A 166 -10.52 -8.90 -6.15
CA ALA A 166 -10.46 -9.83 -7.27
C ALA A 166 -10.02 -9.12 -8.54
N GLY A 167 -9.25 -9.81 -9.37
CA GLY A 167 -8.73 -9.29 -10.62
C GLY A 167 -8.68 -10.35 -11.71
N LEU A 168 -8.91 -9.92 -12.94
CA LEU A 168 -8.69 -10.68 -14.17
C LEU A 168 -7.65 -9.94 -15.00
N SER A 169 -6.60 -10.65 -15.41
CA SER A 169 -5.58 -10.13 -16.32
C SER A 169 -5.60 -10.93 -17.61
N TYR A 170 -5.82 -10.21 -18.71
CA TYR A 170 -5.86 -10.75 -20.06
C TYR A 170 -4.60 -10.34 -20.82
N PHE A 171 -3.82 -11.34 -21.24
CA PHE A 171 -2.58 -11.17 -21.99
C PHE A 171 -2.90 -11.06 -23.47
N VAL A 172 -3.00 -9.83 -23.97
CA VAL A 172 -3.27 -9.55 -25.40
C VAL A 172 -2.03 -9.87 -26.23
N SER A 173 -0.84 -9.55 -25.70
CA SER A 173 0.46 -9.90 -26.26
C SER A 173 1.50 -10.04 -25.14
N ALA A 174 2.73 -10.39 -25.49
CA ALA A 174 3.85 -10.44 -24.53
C ALA A 174 4.15 -9.08 -23.89
N ASP A 175 3.81 -7.99 -24.58
CA ASP A 175 4.10 -6.62 -24.16
C ASP A 175 2.86 -5.87 -23.68
N PHE A 176 1.65 -6.44 -23.81
CA PHE A 176 0.40 -5.75 -23.50
C PHE A 176 -0.58 -6.64 -22.73
N ILE A 177 -0.87 -6.23 -21.49
CA ILE A 177 -1.77 -6.91 -20.56
C ILE A 177 -2.84 -5.91 -20.15
N VAL A 178 -4.10 -6.36 -20.17
CA VAL A 178 -5.24 -5.60 -19.65
C VAL A 178 -5.70 -6.25 -18.36
N THR A 179 -5.86 -5.44 -17.31
CA THR A 179 -6.32 -5.90 -16.00
C THR A 179 -7.65 -5.23 -15.66
N LEU A 180 -8.60 -6.04 -15.23
CA LEU A 180 -9.87 -5.62 -14.67
C LEU A 180 -9.94 -6.14 -13.24
N GLY A 181 -10.36 -5.32 -12.30
CA GLY A 181 -10.46 -5.73 -10.91
C GLY A 181 -11.58 -5.05 -10.17
N VAL A 182 -11.80 -5.55 -8.96
CA VAL A 182 -12.74 -5.00 -8.01
C VAL A 182 -12.15 -5.13 -6.62
N SER A 183 -12.20 -4.04 -5.85
CA SER A 183 -11.97 -4.03 -4.42
C SER A 183 -13.31 -3.92 -3.72
N VAL A 184 -13.51 -4.72 -2.68
CA VAL A 184 -14.73 -4.75 -1.88
C VAL A 184 -14.37 -4.60 -0.41
N ASP A 185 -14.86 -3.54 0.21
CA ASP A 185 -14.79 -3.31 1.65
C ASP A 185 -16.17 -2.93 2.17
N LEU A 186 -16.84 -3.87 2.83
CA LEU A 186 -18.21 -3.67 3.35
C LEU A 186 -18.31 -2.59 4.43
N ASN A 187 -17.18 -2.17 5.00
CA ASN A 187 -17.13 -1.10 5.98
C ASN A 187 -16.82 0.28 5.36
N SER A 188 -16.44 0.36 4.08
CA SER A 188 -16.17 1.63 3.38
C SER A 188 -17.47 2.38 3.04
N GLN A 189 -17.37 3.70 2.82
CA GLN A 189 -18.46 4.52 2.27
C GLN A 189 -18.83 4.08 0.86
N ILE A 190 -17.84 3.65 0.06
CA ILE A 190 -18.01 3.10 -1.28
C ILE A 190 -17.60 1.63 -1.21
N PRO A 191 -18.54 0.70 -0.93
CA PRO A 191 -18.16 -0.67 -0.60
C PRO A 191 -17.56 -1.46 -1.76
N VAL A 192 -17.72 -0.98 -3.00
CA VAL A 192 -17.25 -1.67 -4.20
C VAL A 192 -16.58 -0.65 -5.12
N ILE A 193 -15.30 -0.86 -5.39
CA ILE A 193 -14.50 0.01 -6.23
C ILE A 193 -13.96 -0.77 -7.41
N PRO A 194 -14.38 -0.44 -8.64
CA PRO A 194 -13.83 -1.06 -9.83
C PRO A 194 -12.41 -0.54 -10.07
N ALA A 195 -11.54 -1.42 -10.54
CA ALA A 195 -10.21 -1.10 -11.00
C ALA A 195 -10.07 -1.54 -12.47
N VAL A 196 -9.42 -0.69 -13.26
CA VAL A 196 -8.97 -1.04 -14.61
C VAL A 196 -7.53 -0.61 -14.74
N GLY A 197 -6.74 -1.41 -15.43
CA GLY A 197 -5.32 -1.18 -15.59
C GLY A 197 -4.81 -1.74 -16.90
N VAL A 198 -3.71 -1.19 -17.37
CA VAL A 198 -2.96 -1.71 -18.50
C VAL A 198 -1.50 -1.79 -18.13
N HIS A 199 -0.85 -2.90 -18.47
CA HIS A 199 0.60 -3.01 -18.45
C HIS A 199 1.06 -3.08 -19.90
N TRP A 200 1.82 -2.08 -20.35
CA TRP A 200 2.25 -1.95 -21.73
C TRP A 200 3.75 -1.63 -21.82
N LYS A 201 4.54 -2.58 -22.29
CA LYS A 201 5.93 -2.35 -22.70
C LYS A 201 5.94 -1.72 -24.09
N LEU A 202 6.12 -0.40 -24.15
CA LEU A 202 6.17 0.36 -25.40
C LEU A 202 7.46 0.12 -26.20
N SER A 203 8.55 -0.12 -25.48
CA SER A 203 9.88 -0.41 -26.03
C SER A 203 10.74 -1.09 -24.96
N ASP A 204 11.98 -1.45 -25.28
CA ASP A 204 12.91 -2.00 -24.29
C ASP A 204 13.26 -1.05 -23.12
N ARG A 205 12.95 0.25 -23.26
CA ARG A 205 13.19 1.23 -22.19
C ARG A 205 11.95 1.85 -21.59
N TRP A 206 10.82 1.82 -22.28
CA TRP A 206 9.59 2.49 -21.82
C TRP A 206 8.51 1.47 -21.50
N THR A 207 7.97 1.58 -20.29
CA THR A 207 6.85 0.75 -19.83
C THR A 207 5.80 1.64 -19.18
N ILE A 208 4.55 1.48 -19.58
CA ILE A 208 3.40 2.03 -18.89
C ILE A 208 2.86 0.91 -18.00
N ASP A 209 2.91 1.12 -16.69
CA ASP A 209 2.21 0.30 -15.71
C ASP A 209 1.04 1.11 -15.16
N GLY A 210 -0.06 1.16 -15.90
CA GLY A 210 -1.26 1.92 -15.57
C GLY A 210 -2.21 1.19 -14.62
N VAL A 211 -1.74 0.21 -13.85
CA VAL A 211 -2.58 -0.60 -12.97
C VAL A 211 -2.75 0.10 -11.62
N ALA A 212 -4.01 0.30 -11.21
CA ALA A 212 -4.33 0.80 -9.87
C ALA A 212 -3.87 -0.18 -8.78
N PRO A 213 -3.48 0.30 -7.58
CA PRO A 213 -3.58 1.68 -7.09
C PRO A 213 -2.44 2.62 -7.53
N ARG A 214 -1.33 2.10 -8.08
CA ARG A 214 -0.10 2.88 -8.28
C ARG A 214 0.34 2.96 -9.75
N PRO A 215 -0.42 3.67 -10.61
CA PRO A 215 -0.09 3.79 -12.02
C PRO A 215 1.19 4.60 -12.24
N GLN A 216 2.09 4.10 -13.08
CA GLN A 216 3.43 4.62 -13.32
C GLN A 216 3.83 4.54 -14.80
N LEU A 217 4.50 5.58 -15.27
CA LEU A 217 5.32 5.57 -16.47
C LEU A 217 6.77 5.33 -16.06
N GLN A 218 7.36 4.26 -16.58
CA GLN A 218 8.70 3.81 -16.23
C GLN A 218 9.66 3.97 -17.42
N TYR A 219 10.88 4.40 -17.12
CA TYR A 219 11.98 4.54 -18.06
C TYR A 219 13.22 3.82 -17.54
N LEU A 220 13.65 2.76 -18.22
CA LEU A 220 14.87 2.03 -17.92
C LEU A 220 16.08 2.87 -18.35
N LEU A 221 16.73 3.51 -17.38
CA LEU A 221 17.92 4.33 -17.60
C LEU A 221 19.16 3.45 -17.80
N THR A 222 19.28 2.40 -16.98
CA THR A 222 20.31 1.35 -17.07
C THR A 222 19.70 0.03 -16.60
N ASP A 223 20.39 -1.09 -16.82
CA ASP A 223 19.94 -2.42 -16.36
C ASP A 223 19.66 -2.51 -14.85
N LYS A 224 20.12 -1.53 -14.06
CA LYS A 224 19.91 -1.46 -12.60
C LYS A 224 19.04 -0.30 -12.14
N VAL A 225 18.80 0.70 -12.97
CA VAL A 225 18.13 1.94 -12.57
C VAL A 225 16.96 2.21 -13.49
N THR A 226 15.78 2.26 -12.90
CA THR A 226 14.53 2.64 -13.57
C THR A 226 14.06 3.96 -12.98
N LEU A 227 13.83 4.95 -13.82
CA LEU A 227 13.14 6.18 -13.43
C LEU A 227 11.63 5.95 -13.58
N PHE A 228 10.83 6.52 -12.70
CA PHE A 228 9.38 6.45 -12.83
C PHE A 228 8.72 7.79 -12.51
N ALA A 229 7.57 8.03 -13.12
CA ALA A 229 6.65 9.11 -12.78
C ALA A 229 5.24 8.53 -12.71
N GLY A 230 4.48 8.84 -11.66
CA GLY A 230 3.21 8.19 -11.45
C GLY A 230 2.37 8.80 -10.34
N ALA A 231 1.31 8.07 -9.99
CA ALA A 231 0.45 8.37 -8.88
C ALA A 231 0.34 7.14 -7.95
N ASP A 232 -0.06 7.38 -6.71
CA ASP A 232 -0.37 6.36 -5.70
C ASP A 232 -1.73 6.71 -5.08
N VAL A 233 -2.72 5.84 -5.25
CA VAL A 233 -4.06 6.00 -4.69
C VAL A 233 -4.20 5.09 -3.49
N ARG A 234 -4.33 5.67 -2.30
CA ARG A 234 -4.51 4.92 -1.06
C ARG A 234 -5.93 5.08 -0.56
N GLU A 235 -6.57 3.95 -0.32
CA GLU A 235 -7.86 3.86 0.33
C GLU A 235 -7.74 2.85 1.47
N THR A 236 -8.21 3.22 2.66
CA THR A 236 -8.34 2.25 3.76
C THR A 236 -9.42 2.70 4.73
N THR A 237 -10.20 1.73 5.21
CA THR A 237 -11.22 1.94 6.24
C THR A 237 -10.68 1.58 7.62
N PHE A 238 -10.75 2.52 8.57
CA PHE A 238 -10.34 2.32 9.96
C PHE A 238 -11.50 2.48 10.92
N ARG A 239 -11.48 1.73 12.02
CA ARG A 239 -12.43 1.88 13.13
C ARG A 239 -11.76 2.62 14.28
N MET A 240 -12.39 3.69 14.75
CA MET A 240 -11.92 4.48 15.89
C MET A 240 -12.24 3.78 17.22
N ASN A 241 -11.48 4.12 18.27
CA ASN A 241 -11.74 3.65 19.64
C ASN A 241 -13.04 4.24 20.23
N ASP A 242 -13.42 3.67 21.39
CA ASP A 242 -14.62 4.03 22.15
C ASP A 242 -14.62 5.49 22.65
N ASP A 243 -13.46 6.08 22.92
CA ASP A 243 -13.35 7.44 23.47
C ASP A 243 -12.82 8.49 22.48
N PHE A 244 -12.63 8.12 21.21
CA PHE A 244 -12.02 9.00 20.21
C PHE A 244 -12.77 10.33 20.03
N GLY A 245 -14.09 10.29 19.92
CA GLY A 245 -14.91 11.49 19.85
C GLY A 245 -14.93 12.29 21.15
N THR A 246 -14.94 11.62 22.30
CA THR A 246 -14.92 12.28 23.62
C THR A 246 -13.64 13.10 23.80
N SER A 247 -12.47 12.57 23.39
CA SER A 247 -11.19 13.28 23.48
C SER A 247 -11.09 14.48 22.54
N HIS A 248 -11.85 14.48 21.44
CA HIS A 248 -11.89 15.56 20.43
C HIS A 248 -13.15 16.43 20.53
N ASN A 249 -13.85 16.41 21.67
CA ASN A 249 -15.08 17.18 21.92
C ASN A 249 -16.20 16.98 20.88
N THR A 250 -16.22 15.80 20.24
CA THR A 250 -17.21 15.39 19.24
C THR A 250 -17.61 13.93 19.52
N PRO A 251 -18.42 13.64 20.57
CA PRO A 251 -18.72 12.27 21.00
C PRO A 251 -19.32 11.37 19.91
N ALA A 252 -19.91 11.93 18.86
CA ALA A 252 -20.39 11.21 17.69
C ALA A 252 -19.30 10.44 16.92
N LEU A 253 -18.01 10.77 17.14
CA LEU A 253 -16.87 10.07 16.54
C LEU A 253 -16.42 8.84 17.34
N ASN A 254 -16.99 8.59 18.52
CA ASN A 254 -16.73 7.37 19.28
C ASN A 254 -17.13 6.15 18.44
N ARG A 255 -16.21 5.21 18.25
CA ARG A 255 -16.42 3.99 17.42
C ARG A 255 -16.77 4.26 15.96
N ALA A 256 -16.56 5.49 15.49
CA ALA A 256 -16.87 5.84 14.13
C ALA A 256 -15.95 5.10 13.16
N ILE A 257 -16.46 4.89 11.95
CA ILE A 257 -15.66 4.37 10.85
C ILE A 257 -15.09 5.57 10.10
N LEU A 258 -13.77 5.59 9.98
CA LEU A 258 -13.01 6.54 9.19
C LEU A 258 -12.71 5.90 7.82
N ASP A 259 -13.24 6.48 6.76
CA ASP A 259 -12.83 6.19 5.39
C ASP A 259 -11.70 7.17 5.01
N TYR A 260 -10.49 6.63 4.83
CA TYR A 260 -9.28 7.38 4.50
C TYR A 260 -8.98 7.25 3.01
N TRP A 261 -8.89 8.40 2.33
CA TRP A 261 -8.53 8.48 0.91
C TRP A 261 -7.37 9.45 0.71
N GLU A 262 -6.39 9.05 -0.09
CA GLU A 262 -5.24 9.86 -0.42
C GLU A 262 -4.78 9.60 -1.85
N ILE A 263 -4.44 10.68 -2.56
CA ILE A 263 -3.82 10.62 -3.88
C ILE A 263 -2.47 11.30 -3.76
N ARG A 264 -1.40 10.55 -4.07
CA ARG A 264 -0.04 11.06 -4.21
C ARG A 264 0.31 11.10 -5.68
N ALA A 265 1.09 12.10 -6.09
CA ALA A 265 1.64 12.19 -7.43
C ALA A 265 3.11 12.59 -7.34
N GLY A 266 3.97 11.93 -8.11
CA GLY A 266 5.40 12.13 -7.97
C GLY A 266 6.25 11.42 -9.00
N GLY A 267 7.55 11.58 -8.82
CA GLY A 267 8.57 10.91 -9.61
C GLY A 267 9.63 10.33 -8.70
N GLY A 268 10.29 9.28 -9.19
CA GLY A 268 11.25 8.55 -8.40
C GLY A 268 12.18 7.70 -9.23
N LEU A 269 12.99 6.92 -8.52
CA LEU A 269 13.84 5.91 -9.11
C LEU A 269 13.76 4.62 -8.31
N THR A 270 13.82 3.52 -9.03
CA THR A 270 14.02 2.18 -8.50
C THR A 270 15.42 1.74 -8.85
N TRP A 271 16.21 1.42 -7.83
CA TRP A 271 17.57 0.90 -7.96
C TRP A 271 17.62 -0.58 -7.56
N SER A 272 17.90 -1.45 -8.53
CA SER A 272 18.19 -2.87 -8.32
C SER A 272 19.63 -3.03 -7.81
N VAL A 273 19.79 -3.02 -6.49
CA VAL A 273 21.09 -3.21 -5.81
C VAL A 273 21.63 -4.61 -6.08
N TYR A 274 20.75 -5.60 -5.94
CA TYR A 274 20.97 -6.99 -6.31
C TYR A 274 19.77 -7.50 -7.14
N LYS A 275 19.89 -8.67 -7.77
CA LYS A 275 18.77 -9.28 -8.50
C LYS A 275 17.54 -9.49 -7.61
N SER A 276 17.78 -9.80 -6.33
CA SER A 276 16.76 -10.02 -5.31
C SER A 276 16.40 -8.77 -4.52
N LEU A 277 17.11 -7.65 -4.64
CA LEU A 277 16.95 -6.48 -3.74
C LEU A 277 16.83 -5.18 -4.54
N LYS A 278 15.74 -4.46 -4.29
CA LYS A 278 15.42 -3.16 -4.90
C LYS A 278 15.22 -2.10 -3.83
N LEU A 279 15.76 -0.92 -4.10
CA LEU A 279 15.54 0.31 -3.33
C LEU A 279 14.70 1.26 -4.18
N ASP A 280 13.62 1.78 -3.60
CA ASP A 280 12.72 2.74 -4.22
C ASP A 280 12.84 4.09 -3.53
N LEU A 281 13.07 5.15 -4.29
CA LEU A 281 13.06 6.53 -3.80
C LEU A 281 12.04 7.32 -4.60
N GLU A 282 11.14 8.02 -3.92
CA GLU A 282 10.10 8.81 -4.56
C GLU A 282 9.95 10.15 -3.87
N ALA A 283 9.73 11.20 -4.66
CA ALA A 283 9.37 12.52 -4.16
C ALA A 283 8.25 13.11 -4.99
N GLY A 284 7.40 13.90 -4.36
CA GLY A 284 6.26 14.49 -5.06
C GLY A 284 5.39 15.32 -4.15
N PHE A 285 4.10 15.31 -4.45
CA PHE A 285 3.09 16.06 -3.74
C PHE A 285 1.83 15.22 -3.54
N VAL A 286 1.09 15.54 -2.48
CA VAL A 286 -0.20 14.93 -2.17
C VAL A 286 -1.27 15.98 -2.45
N PRO A 287 -1.86 16.00 -3.66
CA PRO A 287 -2.85 17.01 -4.03
C PRO A 287 -4.21 16.81 -3.37
N TYR A 288 -4.52 15.59 -2.90
CA TYR A 288 -5.81 15.27 -2.34
C TYR A 288 -5.72 14.27 -1.19
N ARG A 289 -6.36 14.61 -0.07
CA ARG A 289 -6.52 13.78 1.12
C ARG A 289 -7.91 14.00 1.70
N ARG A 290 -8.53 12.93 2.18
CA ARG A 290 -9.86 12.97 2.80
C ARG A 290 -9.92 12.03 3.99
N PHE A 291 -10.48 12.56 5.08
CA PHE A 291 -10.89 11.83 6.27
C PHE A 291 -12.41 11.94 6.38
N ASP A 292 -13.13 10.85 6.11
CA ASP A 292 -14.59 10.85 6.07
C ASP A 292 -15.18 9.89 7.12
N TYR A 293 -15.79 10.46 8.16
CA TYR A 293 -16.59 9.74 9.14
C TYR A 293 -18.05 9.73 8.68
N PHE A 294 -18.31 8.98 7.61
CA PHE A 294 -19.60 9.01 6.91
C PHE A 294 -20.81 8.66 7.79
N ARG A 295 -20.62 7.85 8.84
CA ARG A 295 -21.69 7.50 9.81
C ARG A 295 -21.99 8.63 10.82
N ALA A 296 -21.07 9.57 10.98
CA ALA A 296 -21.17 10.70 11.91
C ALA A 296 -21.32 12.06 11.19
N ASP A 297 -21.40 12.07 9.85
CA ASP A 297 -21.47 13.27 9.00
C ASP A 297 -20.33 14.28 9.28
N VAL A 298 -19.12 13.76 9.51
CA VAL A 298 -17.92 14.57 9.72
C VAL A 298 -16.92 14.26 8.62
N LYS A 299 -16.59 15.26 7.82
CA LYS A 299 -15.64 15.16 6.71
C LYS A 299 -14.58 16.25 6.80
N ALA A 300 -13.32 15.86 6.63
CA ALA A 300 -12.19 16.76 6.52
C ALA A 300 -11.45 16.48 5.21
N VAL A 301 -11.14 17.52 4.44
CA VAL A 301 -10.51 17.43 3.11
C VAL A 301 -9.31 18.37 3.04
N SER A 302 -8.23 17.92 2.42
CA SER A 302 -7.08 18.76 2.11
C SER A 302 -7.48 20.00 1.32
N SER A 303 -7.03 21.17 1.77
CA SER A 303 -7.14 22.42 1.02
C SER A 303 -5.88 22.77 0.23
N ASP A 304 -4.74 22.18 0.59
CA ASP A 304 -3.43 22.45 -0.01
C ASP A 304 -2.79 21.19 -0.60
N TRP A 305 -1.67 21.38 -1.30
CA TRP A 305 -0.80 20.30 -1.77
C TRP A 305 0.34 20.11 -0.77
N PHE A 306 0.58 18.85 -0.37
CA PHE A 306 1.55 18.54 0.66
C PHE A 306 2.81 17.96 0.01
N PRO A 307 4.03 18.49 0.23
CA PRO A 307 5.24 17.87 -0.27
C PRO A 307 5.43 16.50 0.39
N TYR A 308 5.93 15.54 -0.38
CA TYR A 308 6.00 14.15 0.05
C TYR A 308 7.33 13.50 -0.37
N LEU A 309 7.87 12.65 0.49
CA LEU A 309 9.05 11.83 0.25
C LEU A 309 8.78 10.39 0.69
N ARG A 310 9.20 9.40 -0.11
CA ARG A 310 9.13 7.96 0.20
C ARG A 310 10.48 7.30 0.03
N VAL A 311 10.76 6.36 0.91
CA VAL A 311 11.82 5.37 0.77
C VAL A 311 11.22 3.99 0.92
N GLY A 312 11.46 3.11 -0.05
CA GLY A 312 10.99 1.74 -0.04
C GLY A 312 12.13 0.75 -0.25
N LEU A 313 12.01 -0.42 0.34
CA LEU A 313 12.89 -1.56 0.12
C LEU A 313 12.03 -2.76 -0.24
N SER A 314 12.39 -3.46 -1.31
CA SER A 314 11.73 -4.70 -1.73
C SER A 314 12.76 -5.79 -1.96
N ALA A 315 12.53 -6.96 -1.37
CA ALA A 315 13.35 -8.14 -1.52
C ALA A 315 12.51 -9.34 -1.98
N LYS A 316 13.04 -10.15 -2.87
CA LYS A 316 12.39 -11.36 -3.40
C LYS A 316 13.38 -12.50 -3.56
N PHE A 317 12.99 -13.69 -3.13
CA PHE A 317 13.82 -14.89 -3.12
C PHE A 317 13.02 -16.12 -3.55
#